data_AF-A0A9Q0I3I8-F1
#
_entry.id   AF-A0A9Q0I3I8-F1
#
_cell.length_a   1.000
_cell.length_b   1.000
_cell.length_c   1.000
_cell.angle_alpha   90.00
_cell.angle_beta   90.00
_cell.angle_gamma   90.00
#
_symmetry.space_group_name_H-M   'P 1'
#
loop_
_entity.id
_entity.type
_entity.pdbx_description
1 polymer ?
#
loop_
_entity_poly.entity_id
_entity_poly.type
_entity_poly.pdbx_seq_one_letter_code
_entity_poly.pdbx_strand_id
1 'polypeptide(L)'
;MTTKVIYFMVNGQLEHAEFRTDCCLTDVKDLFRAAAEAGPHDILKMYNAKGNVVKISARLTANDVHTCYRLEVVAADLQNQGVAVPTELCNMENRLKYLETKVLEHVGQTTDINVEHLSWMGLFREQCDRQEKFCHKPSKAPLSLQEEQARVRWMFRQMSALHVNEEVREYLKTPLFDNWQWEEAEMMVLLQVMYTDLDFLTAFHIDPYVLQNFLFEVYCHYNNIPFHNFHHCFCVTQMMYGLIWLTDLRSKLERIDLFIMLTSALCHDLDHPGYNNVYQINAQTDLALRYNDISPLENHHCAIAFAILAKPECNILKSLTSSQYKHIRGGIIKCILATDMARHNEVLNKFKSTLPSFDFKTNDHKEVLMKIMVKVSDISNEARPMAVAEPWLDCLLQEFFNQSDAEKLQGLPVTPFMDRDKVSKPSSQTSFIRFVLLPLFSELTKLFPCLEKHILEPVRKALDHYSDLQKEAQAEGGGAKP
;
A
#
# COMPACT_ATOMS: atom_id res chain seq x y z
N MET A 1 23.24 -9.99 25.80
CA MET A 1 22.30 -9.18 25.00
C MET A 1 23.12 -8.18 24.22
N THR A 2 23.06 -8.18 22.91
CA THR A 2 23.92 -7.37 22.03
C THR A 2 23.31 -5.99 21.80
N THR A 3 23.99 -4.95 22.27
CA THR A 3 23.70 -3.55 21.93
C THR A 3 24.30 -3.22 20.56
N LYS A 4 23.61 -2.40 19.78
CA LYS A 4 24.10 -1.90 18.49
C LYS A 4 24.17 -0.38 18.52
N VAL A 5 25.18 0.16 17.85
CA VAL A 5 25.34 1.59 17.61
C VAL A 5 25.00 1.86 16.15
N ILE A 6 24.14 2.85 15.91
CA ILE A 6 23.74 3.33 14.60
C ILE A 6 24.19 4.78 14.47
N TYR A 7 25.10 5.06 13.53
CA TYR A 7 25.51 6.40 13.15
C TYR A 7 24.58 6.92 12.04
N PHE A 8 24.12 8.15 12.17
CA PHE A 8 23.23 8.78 11.19
C PHE A 8 23.43 10.30 11.14
N MET A 9 23.23 10.86 9.96
CA MET A 9 23.18 12.30 9.73
C MET A 9 21.75 12.79 9.90
N VAL A 10 21.55 13.82 10.71
CA VAL A 10 20.26 14.50 10.89
C VAL A 10 20.50 15.99 11.00
N ASN A 11 19.73 16.81 10.29
CA ASN A 11 19.89 18.28 10.26
C ASN A 11 21.35 18.75 9.99
N GLY A 12 22.09 18.00 9.18
CA GLY A 12 23.50 18.29 8.86
C GLY A 12 24.51 17.93 9.96
N GLN A 13 24.07 17.33 11.07
CA GLN A 13 24.91 16.89 12.17
C GLN A 13 25.01 15.36 12.21
N LEU A 14 26.19 14.87 12.58
CA LEU A 14 26.42 13.44 12.80
C LEU A 14 26.01 13.07 14.21
N GLU A 15 25.03 12.20 14.33
CA GLU A 15 24.54 11.65 15.58
C GLU A 15 24.72 10.13 15.64
N HIS A 16 24.55 9.57 16.84
CA HIS A 16 24.52 8.12 17.03
C HIS A 16 23.43 7.70 18.00
N ALA A 17 22.82 6.56 17.71
CA ALA A 17 21.79 5.92 18.49
C ALA A 17 22.31 4.58 19.01
N GLU A 18 22.24 4.36 20.32
CA GLU A 18 22.55 3.07 20.92
C GLU A 18 21.26 2.42 21.45
N PHE A 19 20.94 1.23 20.94
CA PHE A 19 19.79 0.46 21.40
C PHE A 19 20.02 -1.05 21.25
N ARG A 20 19.22 -1.83 21.97
CA ARG A 20 19.31 -3.29 21.95
C ARG A 20 18.58 -3.88 20.75
N THR A 21 19.03 -5.05 20.29
CA THR A 21 18.38 -5.77 19.18
C THR A 21 16.95 -6.23 19.47
N ASP A 22 16.56 -6.32 20.74
CA ASP A 22 15.22 -6.68 21.20
C ASP A 22 14.37 -5.46 21.60
N CYS A 23 14.84 -4.24 21.32
CA CYS A 23 14.09 -3.02 21.58
C CYS A 23 12.78 -2.99 20.78
N CYS A 24 11.70 -2.47 21.37
CA CYS A 24 10.43 -2.42 20.65
C CYS A 24 10.45 -1.34 19.56
N LEU A 25 9.63 -1.51 18.52
CA LEU A 25 9.59 -0.58 17.39
C LEU A 25 9.30 0.86 17.81
N THR A 26 8.40 1.04 18.79
CA THR A 26 8.02 2.36 19.31
C THR A 26 9.21 3.06 19.94
N ASP A 27 9.94 2.38 20.83
CA ASP A 27 11.13 2.93 21.51
C ASP A 27 12.22 3.33 20.48
N VAL A 28 12.44 2.49 19.45
CA VAL A 28 13.40 2.80 18.39
C VAL A 28 12.95 4.03 17.59
N LYS A 29 11.68 4.11 17.20
CA LYS A 29 11.15 5.27 16.47
C LYS A 29 11.21 6.54 17.31
N ASP A 30 10.90 6.47 18.60
CA ASP A 30 10.93 7.62 19.52
C ASP A 30 12.36 8.14 19.71
N LEU A 31 13.36 7.25 19.73
CA LEU A 31 14.77 7.64 19.79
C LEU A 31 15.18 8.45 18.56
N PHE A 32 14.89 7.96 17.35
CA PHE A 32 15.20 8.70 16.13
C PHE A 32 14.36 9.98 15.99
N ARG A 33 13.11 9.96 16.46
CA ARG A 33 12.26 11.16 16.51
C ARG A 33 12.86 12.25 17.38
N ALA A 34 13.36 11.88 18.57
CA ALA A 34 14.04 12.81 19.46
C ALA A 34 15.29 13.42 18.81
N ALA A 35 16.11 12.60 18.14
CA ALA A 35 17.30 13.08 17.42
C ALA A 35 16.98 14.02 16.24
N ALA A 36 15.83 13.83 15.59
CA ALA A 36 15.39 14.68 14.49
C ALA A 36 14.60 15.92 14.93
N GLU A 37 14.42 16.13 16.24
CA GLU A 37 13.54 17.18 16.79
C GLU A 37 12.12 17.13 16.20
N ALA A 38 11.66 15.94 15.81
CA ALA A 38 10.40 15.79 15.08
C ALA A 38 9.21 15.65 16.02
N GLY A 39 8.06 16.15 15.58
CA GLY A 39 6.79 16.00 16.27
C GLY A 39 6.34 14.53 16.40
N PRO A 40 5.39 14.24 17.31
CA PRO A 40 4.91 12.86 17.56
C PRO A 40 4.26 12.20 16.33
N HIS A 41 3.81 12.99 15.36
CA HIS A 41 3.12 12.52 14.15
C HIS A 41 3.89 12.80 12.86
N ASP A 42 5.01 13.51 12.94
CA ASP A 42 5.88 13.74 11.79
C ASP A 42 6.32 12.39 11.20
N ILE A 43 6.43 12.35 9.88
CA ILE A 43 6.86 11.16 9.16
C ILE A 43 8.37 11.21 9.04
N LEU A 44 9.05 10.25 9.66
CA LEU A 44 10.50 10.10 9.57
C LEU A 44 10.88 8.99 8.61
N LYS A 45 11.86 9.25 7.75
CA LYS A 45 12.48 8.24 6.88
C LYS A 45 13.98 8.21 7.08
N MET A 46 14.52 7.00 7.10
CA MET A 46 15.94 6.75 7.21
C MET A 46 16.43 6.28 5.83
N TYR A 47 17.57 6.78 5.38
CA TYR A 47 18.19 6.42 4.11
C TYR A 47 19.57 5.82 4.37
N ASN A 48 19.91 4.75 3.66
CA ASN A 48 21.25 4.20 3.71
C ASN A 48 22.25 5.02 2.87
N ALA A 49 23.54 4.67 2.93
CA ALA A 49 24.59 5.34 2.18
C ALA A 49 24.41 5.30 0.64
N LYS A 50 23.55 4.42 0.12
CA LYS A 50 23.20 4.34 -1.31
C LYS A 50 22.00 5.24 -1.67
N GLY A 51 21.39 5.92 -0.70
CA GLY A 51 20.21 6.74 -0.88
C GLY A 51 18.89 5.97 -0.85
N ASN A 52 18.90 4.67 -0.51
CA ASN A 52 17.65 3.90 -0.43
C ASN A 52 17.03 4.08 0.95
N VAL A 53 15.71 4.27 1.00
CA VAL A 53 14.94 4.32 2.24
C VAL A 53 15.02 2.95 2.94
N VAL A 54 15.22 2.95 4.25
CA VAL A 54 15.28 1.77 5.11
C VAL A 54 14.32 1.91 6.28
N LYS A 55 13.66 0.80 6.64
CA LYS A 55 12.70 0.75 7.74
C LYS A 55 13.37 1.02 9.08
N ILE A 56 12.96 2.09 9.74
CA ILE A 56 13.35 2.40 11.12
C ILE A 56 12.82 1.28 12.02
N SER A 57 13.73 0.46 12.54
CA SER A 57 13.40 -0.68 13.40
C SER A 57 14.64 -1.20 14.15
N ALA A 58 14.42 -2.09 15.13
CA ALA A 58 15.51 -2.77 15.83
C ALA A 58 16.40 -3.65 14.91
N ARG A 59 15.97 -3.89 13.67
CA ARG A 59 16.70 -4.69 12.66
C ARG A 59 17.71 -3.88 11.86
N LEU A 60 17.83 -2.57 12.07
CA LEU A 60 18.87 -1.77 11.43
C LEU A 60 20.25 -2.41 11.65
N THR A 61 21.06 -2.40 10.58
CA THR A 61 22.43 -2.92 10.62
C THR A 61 23.35 -1.90 11.26
N ALA A 62 24.19 -2.35 12.19
CA ALA A 62 25.24 -1.51 12.74
C ALA A 62 26.14 -1.00 11.62
N ASN A 63 26.60 0.24 11.76
CA ASN A 63 27.40 0.94 10.76
C ASN A 63 28.47 1.79 11.46
N ASP A 64 29.24 2.54 10.66
CA ASP A 64 30.23 3.50 11.15
C ASP A 64 29.97 4.91 10.57
N VAL A 65 30.87 5.83 10.89
CA VAL A 65 30.79 7.24 10.46
C VAL A 65 30.87 7.39 8.93
N HIS A 66 31.53 6.47 8.23
CA HIS A 66 31.70 6.50 6.77
C HIS A 66 30.51 5.89 6.03
N THR A 67 29.80 4.96 6.66
CA THR A 67 28.56 4.37 6.12
C THR A 67 27.33 4.80 6.93
N CYS A 68 27.33 6.04 7.41
CA CYS A 68 26.25 6.57 8.23
C CYS A 68 24.92 6.58 7.44
N TYR A 69 23.82 6.38 8.16
CA TYR A 69 22.49 6.60 7.58
C TYR A 69 22.21 8.11 7.48
N ARG A 70 21.13 8.47 6.79
CA ARG A 70 20.59 9.83 6.79
C ARG A 70 19.16 9.78 7.29
N LEU A 71 18.84 10.54 8.32
CA LEU A 71 17.51 10.62 8.92
C LEU A 71 16.87 11.94 8.50
N GLU A 72 15.66 11.87 7.94
CA GLU A 72 14.92 13.04 7.50
C GLU A 72 13.48 13.01 8.00
N VAL A 73 12.99 14.19 8.36
CA VAL A 73 11.57 14.45 8.53
C VAL A 73 10.98 14.74 7.14
N VAL A 74 10.22 13.80 6.60
CA VAL A 74 9.68 13.89 5.24
C VAL A 74 8.27 14.46 5.19
N ALA A 75 7.57 14.52 6.32
CA ALA A 75 6.34 15.28 6.47
C ALA A 75 6.22 15.84 7.88
N ALA A 76 5.91 17.13 8.01
CA ALA A 76 5.81 17.84 9.29
C ALA A 76 4.67 18.88 9.29
N ASP A 77 4.24 19.30 10.48
CA ASP A 77 3.31 20.41 10.64
C ASP A 77 4.03 21.75 10.44
N LEU A 78 3.63 22.50 9.40
CA LEU A 78 4.19 23.82 9.10
C LEU A 78 3.85 24.87 10.17
N GLN A 79 2.82 24.66 11.00
CA GLN A 79 2.47 25.59 12.08
C GLN A 79 3.53 25.61 13.21
N ASN A 80 4.37 24.58 13.30
CA ASN A 80 5.50 24.55 14.25
C ASN A 80 6.75 25.29 13.74
N GLN A 81 6.79 25.73 12.47
CA GLN A 81 8.00 26.33 11.87
C GLN A 81 7.96 27.85 11.70
N GLY A 82 7.00 28.58 12.28
CA GLY A 82 7.03 30.04 12.20
C GLY A 82 5.99 30.76 13.07
N VAL A 83 6.51 31.68 13.90
CA VAL A 83 5.84 32.53 14.90
C VAL A 83 5.65 31.86 16.26
N ALA A 84 6.45 32.33 17.23
CA ALA A 84 6.37 31.99 18.64
C ALA A 84 5.00 32.36 19.23
N VAL A 85 4.04 31.46 19.11
CA VAL A 85 2.96 31.32 20.08
C VAL A 85 3.58 30.62 21.29
N PRO A 86 3.35 31.04 22.55
CA PRO A 86 4.06 30.49 23.69
C PRO A 86 3.94 28.97 23.72
N THR A 87 5.06 28.31 23.47
CA THR A 87 5.23 26.86 23.30
C THR A 87 4.68 26.07 24.50
N GLU A 88 4.45 26.74 25.64
CA GLU A 88 3.82 26.19 26.83
C GLU A 88 2.31 25.96 26.65
N LEU A 89 1.56 26.83 25.96
CA LEU A 89 0.10 26.72 25.84
C LEU A 89 -0.33 25.58 24.91
N CYS A 90 0.32 25.43 23.75
CA CYS A 90 0.01 24.34 22.81
C CYS A 90 0.48 22.97 23.37
N ASN A 91 1.65 22.93 24.01
CA ASN A 91 2.10 21.73 24.71
C ASN A 91 1.20 21.40 25.90
N MET A 92 0.68 22.41 26.62
CA MET A 92 -0.29 22.20 27.68
C MET A 92 -1.63 21.71 27.15
N GLU A 93 -2.16 22.23 26.04
CA GLU A 93 -3.41 21.74 25.43
C GLU A 93 -3.28 20.31 24.90
N ASN A 94 -2.18 19.97 24.23
CA ASN A 94 -1.93 18.62 23.74
C ASN A 94 -1.74 17.63 24.89
N ARG A 95 -1.08 18.07 25.96
CA ARG A 95 -0.92 17.31 27.20
C ARG A 95 -2.22 17.22 28.00
N LEU A 96 -3.09 18.23 27.93
CA LEU A 96 -4.44 18.21 28.51
C LEU A 96 -5.30 17.18 27.77
N LYS A 97 -5.32 17.20 26.43
CA LYS A 97 -6.04 16.20 25.61
C LYS A 97 -5.53 14.78 25.83
N TYR A 98 -4.21 14.60 25.93
CA TYR A 98 -3.61 13.31 26.26
C TYR A 98 -4.00 12.83 27.67
N LEU A 99 -4.01 13.74 28.65
CA LEU A 99 -4.43 13.43 30.02
C LEU A 99 -5.93 13.20 30.12
N GLU A 100 -6.78 13.93 29.40
CA GLU A 100 -8.23 13.72 29.30
C GLU A 100 -8.54 12.35 28.71
N THR A 101 -7.79 11.93 27.69
CA THR A 101 -7.90 10.59 27.10
C THR A 101 -7.52 9.51 28.12
N LYS A 102 -6.45 9.72 28.90
CA LYS A 102 -6.05 8.81 29.99
C LYS A 102 -6.97 8.83 31.20
N VAL A 103 -7.59 9.96 31.52
CA VAL A 103 -8.57 10.09 32.60
C VAL A 103 -9.87 9.38 32.20
N LEU A 104 -10.31 9.45 30.95
CA LEU A 104 -11.41 8.62 30.46
C LEU A 104 -11.09 7.11 30.58
N GLU A 105 -9.84 6.70 30.35
CA GLU A 105 -9.40 5.31 30.54
C GLU A 105 -9.31 4.88 32.02
N HIS A 106 -9.00 5.80 32.95
CA HIS A 106 -8.88 5.51 34.39
C HIS A 106 -10.17 5.70 35.19
N VAL A 107 -11.11 6.52 34.72
CA VAL A 107 -12.44 6.70 35.36
C VAL A 107 -13.36 5.49 35.11
N GLY A 108 -13.01 4.60 34.17
CA GLY A 108 -13.63 3.28 34.04
C GLY A 108 -13.19 2.25 35.10
N GLN A 109 -12.22 2.58 35.96
CA GLN A 109 -11.68 1.68 36.99
C GLN A 109 -11.34 2.43 38.29
N THR A 110 -12.35 2.97 38.99
CA THR A 110 -12.27 3.11 40.45
C THR A 110 -13.62 2.83 41.10
N THR A 111 -13.54 1.95 42.09
CA THR A 111 -14.56 1.23 42.84
C THR A 111 -15.35 2.09 43.83
N ASP A 112 -16.65 1.81 43.94
CA ASP A 112 -17.44 2.05 45.15
C ASP A 112 -16.81 1.37 46.37
N ILE A 113 -16.70 2.10 47.49
CA ILE A 113 -16.21 1.60 48.76
C ILE A 113 -17.39 1.25 49.70
N ASN A 114 -17.58 -0.05 49.90
CA ASN A 114 -17.78 -0.81 51.15
C ASN A 114 -18.83 -0.38 52.20
N VAL A 115 -19.73 -1.31 52.58
CA VAL A 115 -20.05 -1.63 54.00
C VAL A 115 -20.49 -3.11 54.16
N GLU A 116 -20.04 -3.73 55.27
CA GLU A 116 -20.57 -4.89 56.03
C GLU A 116 -19.96 -6.30 55.88
N HIS A 117 -18.87 -6.52 56.63
CA HIS A 117 -18.74 -7.47 57.78
C HIS A 117 -19.43 -8.86 57.72
N LEU A 118 -18.65 -9.96 57.74
CA LEU A 118 -18.50 -10.89 58.88
C LEU A 118 -17.67 -12.17 58.56
N SER A 119 -16.68 -12.39 59.42
CA SER A 119 -15.81 -13.55 59.69
C SER A 119 -16.48 -14.94 59.70
N TRP A 120 -15.79 -16.01 59.23
CA TRP A 120 -15.35 -17.14 60.09
C TRP A 120 -14.52 -18.25 59.38
N MET A 121 -13.41 -18.63 60.05
CA MET A 121 -12.59 -19.89 60.02
C MET A 121 -11.87 -20.31 58.72
N GLY A 122 -10.58 -20.67 58.67
CA GLY A 122 -9.55 -20.93 59.68
C GLY A 122 -8.56 -22.00 59.16
N LEU A 123 -7.25 -21.82 59.45
CA LEU A 123 -6.18 -22.86 59.49
C LEU A 123 -5.61 -23.33 58.11
N PHE A 124 -4.30 -23.43 57.80
CA PHE A 124 -3.01 -23.49 58.51
C PHE A 124 -1.84 -22.90 57.67
N ARG A 125 -0.75 -22.53 58.38
CA ARG A 125 0.71 -22.39 58.07
C ARG A 125 1.31 -23.48 57.14
N GLU A 126 2.48 -23.40 56.49
CA GLU A 126 3.74 -22.61 56.58
C GLU A 126 4.64 -22.92 55.34
N GLN A 127 5.45 -21.93 54.88
CA GLN A 127 6.85 -21.96 54.31
C GLN A 127 7.30 -23.08 53.33
N CYS A 128 8.11 -22.92 52.26
CA CYS A 128 9.15 -22.00 51.71
C CYS A 128 9.04 -22.10 50.15
N ASP A 129 9.49 -21.18 49.29
CA ASP A 129 10.88 -20.80 49.03
C ASP A 129 10.95 -19.57 48.12
N ARG A 130 12.03 -18.78 48.29
CA ARG A 130 12.38 -17.65 47.43
C ARG A 130 12.98 -18.16 46.12
N GLN A 131 12.34 -17.90 44.99
CA GLN A 131 13.01 -17.79 43.70
C GLN A 131 12.47 -16.60 42.91
N GLU A 132 13.40 -15.90 42.29
CA GLU A 132 13.29 -14.59 41.66
C GLU A 132 12.18 -14.56 40.60
N LYS A 133 11.28 -13.58 40.72
CA LYS A 133 10.24 -13.31 39.73
C LYS A 133 10.91 -12.79 38.45
N PHE A 134 11.12 -13.67 37.48
CA PHE A 134 11.20 -13.28 36.08
C PHE A 134 9.89 -12.59 35.70
N CYS A 135 9.93 -11.26 35.61
CA CYS A 135 8.85 -10.47 35.02
C CYS A 135 8.85 -10.75 33.51
N HIS A 136 8.18 -11.82 33.10
CA HIS A 136 7.73 -11.95 31.72
C HIS A 136 6.72 -10.83 31.47
N LYS A 137 7.16 -9.77 30.77
CA LYS A 137 6.22 -8.82 30.16
C LYS A 137 5.28 -9.65 29.28
N PRO A 138 3.95 -9.53 29.43
CA PRO A 138 3.03 -10.24 28.55
C PRO A 138 3.25 -9.73 27.13
N SER A 139 3.54 -10.65 26.21
CA SER A 139 3.42 -10.38 24.78
C SER A 139 2.01 -9.86 24.54
N LYS A 140 1.88 -8.62 24.07
CA LYS A 140 0.55 -8.03 23.76
C LYS A 140 -0.18 -9.00 22.83
N ALA A 141 -1.41 -9.36 23.18
CA ALA A 141 -2.29 -10.13 22.30
C ALA A 141 -2.40 -9.39 20.95
N PRO A 142 -2.57 -10.11 19.83
CA PRO A 142 -2.85 -9.46 18.55
C PRO A 142 -4.10 -8.58 18.70
N LEU A 143 -4.02 -7.34 18.21
CA LEU A 143 -5.17 -6.45 18.18
C LEU A 143 -6.27 -7.08 17.31
N SER A 144 -7.54 -6.85 17.66
CA SER A 144 -8.64 -7.14 16.75
C SER A 144 -8.55 -6.25 15.51
N LEU A 145 -9.12 -6.72 14.39
CA LEU A 145 -9.16 -5.93 13.14
C LEU A 145 -9.75 -4.53 13.34
N GLN A 146 -10.78 -4.42 14.19
CA GLN A 146 -11.42 -3.13 14.50
C GLN A 146 -10.49 -2.20 15.27
N GLU A 147 -9.71 -2.71 16.22
CA GLU A 147 -8.73 -1.92 16.98
C GLU A 147 -7.57 -1.47 16.09
N GLU A 148 -7.11 -2.33 15.18
CA GLU A 148 -6.09 -1.99 14.19
C GLU A 148 -6.58 -0.88 13.24
N GLN A 149 -7.77 -1.05 12.66
CA GLN A 149 -8.39 -0.04 11.80
C GLN A 149 -8.60 1.29 12.54
N ALA A 150 -9.05 1.26 13.81
CA ALA A 150 -9.22 2.46 14.62
C ALA A 150 -7.89 3.19 14.86
N ARG A 151 -6.81 2.43 15.13
CA ARG A 151 -5.46 2.97 15.28
C ARG A 151 -4.97 3.61 13.99
N VAL A 152 -5.11 2.92 12.85
CA VAL A 152 -4.72 3.43 11.53
C VAL A 152 -5.51 4.70 11.19
N ARG A 153 -6.83 4.73 11.45
CA ARG A 153 -7.67 5.92 11.26
C ARG A 153 -7.17 7.10 12.07
N TRP A 154 -6.85 6.87 13.34
CA TRP A 154 -6.37 7.90 14.24
C TRP A 154 -5.03 8.46 13.75
N MET A 155 -4.08 7.58 13.42
CA MET A 155 -2.77 7.99 12.87
C MET A 155 -2.94 8.79 11.57
N PHE A 156 -3.74 8.28 10.64
CA PHE A 156 -4.00 8.94 9.36
C PHE A 156 -4.53 10.35 9.58
N ARG A 157 -5.55 10.54 10.43
CA ARG A 157 -6.11 11.87 10.73
C ARG A 157 -5.10 12.85 11.31
N GLN A 158 -4.21 12.40 12.18
CA GLN A 158 -3.15 13.26 12.70
C GLN A 158 -2.16 13.66 11.61
N MET A 159 -1.86 12.74 10.68
CA MET A 159 -0.91 12.97 9.60
C MET A 159 -1.49 13.72 8.40
N SER A 160 -2.82 13.71 8.21
CA SER A 160 -3.47 14.31 7.04
C SER A 160 -3.28 15.83 6.92
N ALA A 161 -2.89 16.51 8.00
CA ALA A 161 -2.57 17.93 8.03
C ALA A 161 -1.08 18.23 7.75
N LEU A 162 -0.21 17.20 7.73
CA LEU A 162 1.22 17.38 7.53
C LEU A 162 1.51 17.80 6.09
N HIS A 163 2.52 18.65 5.96
CA HIS A 163 3.08 18.98 4.66
C HIS A 163 4.15 17.96 4.30
N VAL A 164 3.89 17.15 3.27
CA VAL A 164 4.90 16.25 2.68
C VAL A 164 5.90 17.10 1.91
N ASN A 165 7.19 16.88 2.14
CA ASN A 165 8.25 17.66 1.50
C ASN A 165 8.32 17.42 -0.02
N GLU A 166 8.94 18.35 -0.74
CA GLU A 166 8.97 18.29 -2.21
C GLU A 166 9.77 17.11 -2.76
N GLU A 167 10.81 16.64 -2.03
CA GLU A 167 11.59 15.47 -2.44
C GLU A 167 10.73 14.20 -2.51
N VAL A 168 9.92 13.92 -1.49
CA VAL A 168 8.99 12.79 -1.50
C VAL A 168 7.91 12.97 -2.56
N ARG A 169 7.40 14.19 -2.76
CA ARG A 169 6.40 14.47 -3.80
C ARG A 169 6.94 14.21 -5.20
N GLU A 170 8.17 14.63 -5.49
CA GLU A 170 8.85 14.31 -6.75
C GLU A 170 9.13 12.82 -6.89
N TYR A 171 9.59 12.15 -5.82
CA TYR A 171 9.81 10.71 -5.83
C TYR A 171 8.52 9.91 -6.11
N LEU A 172 7.38 10.37 -5.55
CA LEU A 172 6.06 9.79 -5.76
C LEU A 172 5.61 9.84 -7.22
N LYS A 173 6.14 10.76 -8.03
CA LYS A 173 5.87 10.87 -9.48
C LYS A 173 6.69 9.87 -10.31
N THR A 174 7.53 9.04 -9.69
CA THR A 174 8.41 8.11 -10.38
C THR A 174 8.01 6.64 -10.19
N PRO A 175 8.25 5.75 -11.17
CA PRO A 175 8.05 4.32 -11.02
C PRO A 175 9.09 3.66 -10.10
N LEU A 176 10.08 4.42 -9.64
CA LEU A 176 11.12 3.95 -8.74
C LEU A 176 10.66 3.89 -7.28
N PHE A 177 9.48 4.46 -6.98
CA PHE A 177 8.95 4.57 -5.62
C PHE A 177 8.89 3.21 -4.91
N ASP A 178 9.58 3.13 -3.76
CA ASP A 178 9.57 1.97 -2.87
C ASP A 178 8.41 2.09 -1.86
N ASN A 179 7.38 1.26 -2.05
CA ASN A 179 6.19 1.24 -1.20
C ASN A 179 6.42 0.52 0.14
N TRP A 180 7.40 -0.38 0.25
CA TRP A 180 7.55 -1.26 1.43
C TRP A 180 7.96 -0.51 2.71
N GLN A 181 8.43 0.72 2.55
CA GLN A 181 8.89 1.58 3.65
C GLN A 181 7.78 2.43 4.27
N TRP A 182 6.56 2.35 3.74
CA TRP A 182 5.43 3.19 4.15
C TRP A 182 4.38 2.37 4.89
N GLU A 183 3.90 2.91 6.00
CA GLU A 183 2.78 2.35 6.75
C GLU A 183 1.45 2.79 6.13
N GLU A 184 0.36 2.07 6.38
CA GLU A 184 -0.93 2.28 5.70
C GLU A 184 -1.49 3.68 5.94
N ALA A 185 -1.31 4.23 7.14
CA ALA A 185 -1.66 5.61 7.45
C ALA A 185 -0.87 6.63 6.60
N GLU A 186 0.44 6.39 6.41
CA GLU A 186 1.30 7.26 5.61
C GLU A 186 0.97 7.13 4.12
N MET A 187 0.68 5.91 3.65
CA MET A 187 0.21 5.66 2.28
C MET A 187 -1.07 6.44 1.98
N MET A 188 -2.03 6.48 2.91
CA MET A 188 -3.24 7.28 2.74
C MET A 188 -2.95 8.79 2.67
N VAL A 189 -1.95 9.30 3.40
CA VAL A 189 -1.50 10.69 3.24
C VAL A 189 -0.95 10.92 1.84
N LEU A 190 -0.13 10.01 1.31
CA LEU A 190 0.40 10.10 -0.05
C LEU A 190 -0.72 10.01 -1.11
N LEU A 191 -1.74 9.19 -0.90
CA LEU A 191 -2.94 9.16 -1.76
C LEU A 191 -3.68 10.51 -1.72
N GLN A 192 -3.83 11.13 -0.55
CA GLN A 192 -4.42 12.47 -0.41
C GLN A 192 -3.59 13.51 -1.19
N VAL A 193 -2.25 13.42 -1.14
CA VAL A 193 -1.35 14.28 -1.94
C VAL A 193 -1.62 14.10 -3.43
N MET A 194 -1.75 12.87 -3.94
CA MET A 194 -2.02 12.63 -5.37
C MET A 194 -3.32 13.31 -5.85
N TYR A 195 -4.40 13.22 -5.08
CA TYR A 195 -5.68 13.89 -5.39
C TYR A 195 -5.56 15.43 -5.34
N THR A 196 -4.74 15.95 -4.43
CA THR A 196 -4.51 17.38 -4.26
C THR A 196 -3.65 17.93 -5.39
N ASP A 197 -2.57 17.25 -5.75
CA ASP A 197 -1.61 17.64 -6.79
C ASP A 197 -2.23 17.63 -8.19
N LEU A 198 -3.19 16.75 -8.43
CA LEU A 198 -3.96 16.71 -9.68
C LEU A 198 -5.17 17.65 -9.67
N ASP A 199 -5.28 18.52 -8.65
CA ASP A 199 -6.31 19.56 -8.51
C ASP A 199 -7.75 19.02 -8.50
N PHE A 200 -7.96 17.78 -8.03
CA PHE A 200 -9.29 17.17 -8.01
C PHE A 200 -10.21 17.79 -6.96
N LEU A 201 -9.66 18.22 -5.83
CA LEU A 201 -10.44 18.84 -4.76
C LEU A 201 -11.11 20.11 -5.24
N THR A 202 -10.35 21.00 -5.87
CA THR A 202 -10.88 22.24 -6.45
C THR A 202 -11.81 21.95 -7.62
N ALA A 203 -11.35 21.12 -8.58
CA ALA A 203 -12.08 20.90 -9.83
C ALA A 203 -13.45 20.24 -9.63
N PHE A 204 -13.59 19.38 -8.64
CA PHE A 204 -14.81 18.63 -8.35
C PHE A 204 -15.48 19.03 -7.03
N HIS A 205 -15.01 20.09 -6.38
CA HIS A 205 -15.52 20.59 -5.09
C HIS A 205 -15.59 19.47 -4.03
N ILE A 206 -14.48 18.74 -3.88
CA ILE A 206 -14.34 17.66 -2.91
C ILE A 206 -13.86 18.25 -1.59
N ASP A 207 -14.65 18.05 -0.54
CA ASP A 207 -14.27 18.38 0.83
C ASP A 207 -13.10 17.47 1.28
N PRO A 208 -11.99 18.02 1.79
CA PRO A 208 -10.85 17.23 2.25
C PRO A 208 -11.23 16.14 3.27
N TYR A 209 -12.19 16.41 4.16
CA TYR A 209 -12.65 15.43 5.15
C TYR A 209 -13.43 14.27 4.49
N VAL A 210 -14.19 14.56 3.42
CA VAL A 210 -14.88 13.52 2.64
C VAL A 210 -13.87 12.66 1.89
N LEU A 211 -12.82 13.25 1.33
CA LEU A 211 -11.72 12.49 0.73
C LEU A 211 -11.03 11.59 1.76
N GLN A 212 -10.73 12.11 2.96
CA GLN A 212 -10.10 11.32 4.02
C GLN A 212 -10.97 10.13 4.45
N ASN A 213 -12.28 10.32 4.65
CA ASN A 213 -13.17 9.21 4.96
C ASN A 213 -13.26 8.21 3.81
N PHE A 214 -13.32 8.69 2.56
CA PHE A 214 -13.31 7.81 1.40
C PHE A 214 -12.05 6.94 1.33
N LEU A 215 -10.86 7.54 1.47
CA LEU A 215 -9.59 6.80 1.47
C LEU A 215 -9.52 5.78 2.61
N PHE A 216 -9.99 6.15 3.80
CA PHE A 216 -10.03 5.24 4.95
C PHE A 216 -11.01 4.09 4.75
N GLU A 217 -12.21 4.34 4.22
CA GLU A 217 -13.17 3.29 3.92
C GLU A 217 -12.67 2.35 2.81
N VAL A 218 -12.00 2.89 1.79
CA VAL A 218 -11.30 2.06 0.78
C VAL A 218 -10.29 1.14 1.45
N TYR A 219 -9.42 1.67 2.33
CA TYR A 219 -8.47 0.87 3.09
C TYR A 219 -9.16 -0.26 3.88
N CYS A 220 -10.24 0.04 4.61
CA CYS A 220 -10.98 -0.95 5.40
C CYS A 220 -11.60 -2.08 4.55
N HIS A 221 -11.81 -1.84 3.26
CA HIS A 221 -12.38 -2.80 2.31
C HIS A 221 -11.31 -3.54 1.48
N TYR A 222 -10.02 -3.33 1.72
CA TYR A 222 -8.98 -4.22 1.20
C TYR A 222 -8.68 -5.32 2.23
N ASN A 223 -8.76 -6.57 1.79
CA ASN A 223 -8.52 -7.73 2.65
C ASN A 223 -7.02 -7.90 2.95
N ASN A 224 -6.70 -8.42 4.13
CA ASN A 224 -5.33 -8.76 4.50
C ASN A 224 -4.95 -10.13 3.92
N ILE A 225 -4.68 -10.14 2.61
CA ILE A 225 -4.25 -11.31 1.83
C ILE A 225 -2.86 -11.07 1.23
N PRO A 226 -2.14 -12.12 0.79
CA PRO A 226 -0.73 -11.98 0.44
C PRO A 226 -0.45 -10.94 -0.66
N PHE A 227 -1.23 -10.90 -1.75
CA PHE A 227 -0.98 -10.03 -2.89
C PHE A 227 -2.04 -8.94 -3.06
N HIS A 228 -3.31 -9.28 -3.27
CA HIS A 228 -4.37 -8.30 -3.61
C HIS A 228 -4.89 -7.54 -2.37
N ASN A 229 -3.99 -6.82 -1.70
CA ASN A 229 -4.20 -6.08 -0.45
C ASN A 229 -4.04 -4.56 -0.65
N PHE A 230 -4.13 -3.79 0.44
CA PHE A 230 -4.03 -2.32 0.35
C PHE A 230 -2.66 -1.82 -0.15
N HIS A 231 -1.56 -2.55 0.11
CA HIS A 231 -0.26 -2.17 -0.45
C HIS A 231 -0.23 -2.32 -1.98
N HIS A 232 -0.92 -3.33 -2.53
CA HIS A 232 -1.04 -3.50 -3.98
C HIS A 232 -1.86 -2.36 -4.58
N CYS A 233 -3.03 -2.07 -4.01
CA CYS A 233 -3.84 -0.91 -4.33
C CYS A 233 -3.04 0.40 -4.39
N PHE A 234 -2.22 0.65 -3.35
CA PHE A 234 -1.33 1.80 -3.32
C PHE A 234 -0.31 1.78 -4.48
N CYS A 235 0.33 0.64 -4.75
CA CYS A 235 1.29 0.50 -5.84
C CYS A 235 0.68 0.80 -7.22
N VAL A 236 -0.53 0.33 -7.47
CA VAL A 236 -1.25 0.57 -8.72
C VAL A 236 -1.64 2.04 -8.85
N THR A 237 -2.15 2.64 -7.77
CA THR A 237 -2.52 4.06 -7.75
C THR A 237 -1.29 4.97 -7.89
N GLN A 238 -0.18 4.63 -7.24
CA GLN A 238 1.08 5.36 -7.33
C GLN A 238 1.71 5.22 -8.71
N MET A 239 1.69 4.04 -9.33
CA MET A 239 2.14 3.87 -10.71
C MET A 239 1.29 4.71 -11.67
N MET A 240 -0.04 4.69 -11.51
CA MET A 240 -0.94 5.52 -12.30
C MET A 240 -0.59 7.01 -12.19
N TYR A 241 -0.38 7.50 -10.97
CA TYR A 241 0.05 8.87 -10.71
C TYR A 241 1.39 9.16 -11.41
N GLY A 242 2.41 8.31 -11.24
CA GLY A 242 3.70 8.48 -11.91
C GLY A 242 3.61 8.49 -13.44
N LEU A 243 2.80 7.61 -14.02
CA LEU A 243 2.56 7.59 -15.48
C LEU A 243 1.89 8.88 -15.95
N ILE A 244 0.90 9.41 -15.22
CA ILE A 244 0.25 10.69 -15.55
C ILE A 244 1.27 11.83 -15.66
N TRP A 245 2.26 11.87 -14.77
CA TRP A 245 3.33 12.87 -14.79
C TRP A 245 4.36 12.62 -15.89
N LEU A 246 4.90 11.40 -15.99
CA LEU A 246 5.93 11.04 -16.98
C LEU A 246 5.47 11.21 -18.42
N THR A 247 4.19 10.93 -18.69
CA THR A 247 3.60 11.07 -20.03
C THR A 247 2.99 12.45 -20.27
N ASP A 248 3.01 13.33 -19.27
CA ASP A 248 2.35 14.63 -19.26
C ASP A 248 0.89 14.55 -19.74
N LEU A 249 0.12 13.60 -19.19
CA LEU A 249 -1.29 13.44 -19.54
C LEU A 249 -2.15 14.59 -19.02
N ARG A 250 -1.66 15.33 -18.03
CA ARG A 250 -2.32 16.52 -17.47
C ARG A 250 -2.56 17.61 -18.52
N SER A 251 -1.69 17.72 -19.52
CA SER A 251 -1.85 18.65 -20.65
C SER A 251 -2.66 18.06 -21.81
N LYS A 252 -2.89 16.74 -21.83
CA LYS A 252 -3.48 16.00 -22.96
C LYS A 252 -4.92 15.54 -22.71
N LEU A 253 -5.28 15.28 -21.45
CA LEU A 253 -6.59 14.78 -21.04
C LEU A 253 -7.30 15.78 -20.13
N GLU A 254 -8.62 15.67 -20.06
CA GLU A 254 -9.40 16.48 -19.14
C GLU A 254 -9.24 15.96 -17.72
N ARG A 255 -9.39 16.85 -16.72
CA ARG A 255 -9.31 16.45 -15.29
C ARG A 255 -10.26 15.31 -14.94
N ILE A 256 -11.41 15.22 -15.63
CA ILE A 256 -12.39 14.15 -15.42
C ILE A 256 -11.85 12.76 -15.83
N ASP A 257 -11.06 12.70 -16.90
CA ASP A 257 -10.43 11.46 -17.36
C ASP A 257 -9.33 11.03 -16.37
N LEU A 258 -8.51 11.97 -15.89
CA LEU A 258 -7.47 11.69 -14.88
C LEU A 258 -8.08 11.23 -13.56
N PHE A 259 -9.21 11.83 -13.16
CA PHE A 259 -9.95 11.44 -11.96
C PHE A 259 -10.49 10.01 -12.08
N ILE A 260 -11.04 9.66 -13.25
CA ILE A 260 -11.47 8.28 -13.55
C ILE A 260 -10.29 7.32 -13.41
N MET A 261 -9.14 7.62 -14.04
CA MET A 261 -7.96 6.77 -14.02
C MET A 261 -7.44 6.51 -12.60
N LEU A 262 -7.24 7.57 -11.82
CA LEU A 262 -6.68 7.45 -10.46
C LEU A 262 -7.67 6.76 -9.51
N THR A 263 -8.96 7.12 -9.58
CA THR A 263 -9.99 6.50 -8.71
C THR A 263 -10.23 5.04 -9.09
N SER A 264 -10.12 4.68 -10.37
CA SER A 264 -10.21 3.28 -10.81
C SER A 264 -9.04 2.47 -10.27
N ALA A 265 -7.81 2.99 -10.38
CA ALA A 265 -6.61 2.35 -9.83
C ALA A 265 -6.74 2.09 -8.31
N LEU A 266 -7.30 3.06 -7.56
CA LEU A 266 -7.53 2.94 -6.13
C LEU A 266 -8.58 1.87 -5.76
N CYS A 267 -9.60 1.68 -6.61
CA CYS A 267 -10.75 0.84 -6.30
C CYS A 267 -10.75 -0.53 -6.99
N HIS A 268 -9.77 -0.83 -7.84
CA HIS A 268 -9.88 -1.93 -8.80
C HIS A 268 -9.99 -3.32 -8.18
N ASP A 269 -9.46 -3.52 -6.97
CA ASP A 269 -9.37 -4.83 -6.28
C ASP A 269 -10.07 -4.84 -4.90
N LEU A 270 -11.02 -3.91 -4.69
CA LEU A 270 -11.75 -3.81 -3.42
C LEU A 270 -12.43 -5.13 -3.04
N ASP A 271 -12.20 -5.59 -1.81
CA ASP A 271 -12.75 -6.83 -1.27
C ASP A 271 -12.35 -8.10 -2.05
N HIS A 272 -11.13 -8.13 -2.62
CA HIS A 272 -10.59 -9.32 -3.25
C HIS A 272 -10.44 -10.48 -2.25
N PRO A 273 -10.95 -11.69 -2.54
CA PRO A 273 -11.02 -12.80 -1.56
C PRO A 273 -9.74 -13.64 -1.50
N GLY A 274 -8.77 -13.40 -2.39
CA GLY A 274 -7.54 -14.18 -2.50
C GLY A 274 -7.62 -15.37 -3.47
N TYR A 275 -8.72 -15.46 -4.23
CA TYR A 275 -8.97 -16.52 -5.20
C TYR A 275 -9.54 -15.91 -6.48
N ASN A 276 -8.94 -16.20 -7.62
CA ASN A 276 -9.27 -15.58 -8.90
C ASN A 276 -10.63 -16.02 -9.47
N ASN A 277 -11.06 -15.40 -10.58
CA ASN A 277 -12.32 -15.71 -11.27
C ASN A 277 -12.46 -17.21 -11.63
N VAL A 278 -11.39 -17.90 -12.00
CA VAL A 278 -11.42 -19.34 -12.34
C VAL A 278 -11.87 -20.16 -11.13
N TYR A 279 -11.34 -19.85 -9.94
CA TYR A 279 -11.78 -20.48 -8.71
C TYR A 279 -13.24 -20.15 -8.40
N GLN A 280 -13.63 -18.86 -8.47
CA GLN A 280 -15.00 -18.45 -8.18
C GLN A 280 -16.02 -19.25 -9.00
N ILE A 281 -15.76 -19.40 -10.31
CA ILE A 281 -16.62 -20.11 -11.25
C ILE A 281 -16.63 -21.61 -10.97
N ASN A 282 -15.45 -22.23 -10.85
CA ASN A 282 -15.34 -23.68 -10.63
C ASN A 282 -15.95 -24.10 -9.29
N ALA A 283 -15.78 -23.29 -8.25
CA ALA A 283 -16.35 -23.51 -6.93
C ALA A 283 -17.82 -23.06 -6.80
N GLN A 284 -18.40 -22.46 -7.84
CA GLN A 284 -19.77 -21.93 -7.86
C GLN A 284 -20.08 -21.03 -6.67
N THR A 285 -19.15 -20.13 -6.34
CA THR A 285 -19.30 -19.24 -5.19
C THR A 285 -20.46 -18.26 -5.39
N ASP A 286 -20.91 -17.62 -4.30
CA ASP A 286 -21.96 -16.60 -4.37
C ASP A 286 -21.62 -15.45 -5.34
N LEU A 287 -20.33 -15.13 -5.53
CA LEU A 287 -19.89 -14.12 -6.50
C LEU A 287 -20.08 -14.60 -7.93
N ALA A 288 -19.68 -15.83 -8.24
CA ALA A 288 -19.87 -16.41 -9.58
C ALA A 288 -21.36 -16.49 -9.94
N LEU A 289 -22.20 -16.96 -9.01
CA LEU A 289 -23.65 -17.03 -9.19
C LEU A 289 -24.29 -15.64 -9.36
N ARG A 290 -23.87 -14.66 -8.56
CA ARG A 290 -24.39 -13.28 -8.62
C ARG A 290 -24.08 -12.60 -9.96
N TYR A 291 -22.87 -12.82 -10.48
CA TYR A 291 -22.38 -12.18 -11.70
C TYR A 291 -22.44 -13.08 -12.94
N ASN A 292 -23.07 -14.25 -12.82
CA ASN A 292 -23.31 -15.19 -13.92
C ASN A 292 -22.01 -15.53 -14.68
N ASP A 293 -20.93 -15.78 -13.95
CA ASP A 293 -19.59 -16.11 -14.47
C ASP A 293 -18.91 -15.02 -15.33
N ILE A 294 -19.49 -13.82 -15.45
CA ILE A 294 -18.93 -12.73 -16.25
C ILE A 294 -18.15 -11.79 -15.33
N SER A 295 -16.80 -11.88 -15.39
CA SER A 295 -15.86 -11.12 -14.56
C SER A 295 -16.35 -10.94 -13.11
N PRO A 296 -16.59 -12.03 -12.35
CA PRO A 296 -17.24 -11.95 -11.04
C PRO A 296 -16.54 -11.00 -10.05
N LEU A 297 -15.21 -11.06 -9.99
CA LEU A 297 -14.40 -10.24 -9.08
C LEU A 297 -14.41 -8.77 -9.47
N GLU A 298 -14.14 -8.44 -10.73
CA GLU A 298 -14.06 -7.04 -11.18
C GLU A 298 -15.42 -6.33 -11.07
N ASN A 299 -16.53 -7.07 -11.29
CA ASN A 299 -17.87 -6.55 -11.00
C ASN A 299 -18.09 -6.33 -9.50
N HIS A 300 -17.60 -7.23 -8.65
CA HIS A 300 -17.67 -7.10 -7.18
C HIS A 300 -16.87 -5.89 -6.68
N HIS A 301 -15.61 -5.75 -7.09
CA HIS A 301 -14.75 -4.61 -6.75
C HIS A 301 -15.42 -3.28 -7.10
N CYS A 302 -15.98 -3.21 -8.31
CA CYS A 302 -16.70 -2.03 -8.77
C CYS A 302 -18.00 -1.78 -7.96
N ALA A 303 -18.73 -2.83 -7.58
CA ALA A 303 -19.93 -2.72 -6.75
C ALA A 303 -19.59 -2.18 -5.35
N ILE A 304 -18.53 -2.69 -4.72
CA ILE A 304 -18.02 -2.21 -3.42
C ILE A 304 -17.59 -0.75 -3.52
N ALA A 305 -16.84 -0.37 -4.56
CA ALA A 305 -16.42 1.01 -4.80
C ALA A 305 -17.60 1.99 -4.76
N PHE A 306 -18.69 1.65 -5.47
CA PHE A 306 -19.88 2.51 -5.50
C PHE A 306 -20.77 2.39 -4.26
N ALA A 307 -20.69 1.29 -3.51
CA ALA A 307 -21.31 1.20 -2.19
C ALA A 307 -20.63 2.14 -1.19
N ILE A 308 -19.30 2.23 -1.22
CA ILE A 308 -18.54 3.21 -0.41
C ILE A 308 -18.92 4.63 -0.82
N LEU A 309 -18.91 4.94 -2.13
CA LEU A 309 -19.27 6.27 -2.64
C LEU A 309 -20.75 6.65 -2.41
N ALA A 310 -21.61 5.69 -2.09
CA ALA A 310 -23.00 5.97 -1.71
C ALA A 310 -23.12 6.49 -0.27
N LYS A 311 -22.13 6.24 0.60
CA LYS A 311 -22.09 6.79 1.96
C LYS A 311 -21.87 8.31 1.91
N PRO A 312 -22.76 9.15 2.47
CA PRO A 312 -22.64 10.61 2.37
C PRO A 312 -21.29 11.18 2.82
N GLU A 313 -20.70 10.59 3.84
CA GLU A 313 -19.42 10.97 4.43
C GLU A 313 -18.19 10.57 3.59
N CYS A 314 -18.37 9.68 2.60
CA CYS A 314 -17.33 9.21 1.67
C CYS A 314 -17.58 9.63 0.22
N ASN A 315 -18.70 10.30 -0.05
CA ASN A 315 -19.12 10.59 -1.42
C ASN A 315 -18.33 11.78 -2.00
N ILE A 316 -17.14 11.50 -2.52
CA ILE A 316 -16.31 12.47 -3.26
C ILE A 316 -16.94 12.90 -4.60
N LEU A 317 -18.08 12.32 -4.99
CA LEU A 317 -18.83 12.65 -6.20
C LEU A 317 -20.08 13.52 -5.93
N LYS A 318 -20.33 13.90 -4.67
CA LYS A 318 -21.57 14.56 -4.23
C LYS A 318 -21.87 15.89 -4.94
N SER A 319 -20.82 16.63 -5.29
CA SER A 319 -20.92 17.98 -5.87
C SER A 319 -21.01 17.97 -7.40
N LEU A 320 -20.99 16.78 -8.02
CA LEU A 320 -21.00 16.65 -9.48
C LEU A 320 -22.39 16.85 -10.07
N THR A 321 -22.44 17.40 -11.28
CA THR A 321 -23.67 17.37 -12.08
C THR A 321 -24.04 15.93 -12.46
N SER A 322 -25.32 15.69 -12.78
CA SER A 322 -25.78 14.36 -13.21
C SER A 322 -25.02 13.82 -14.44
N SER A 323 -24.65 14.71 -15.37
CA SER A 323 -23.85 14.35 -16.55
C SER A 323 -22.44 13.91 -16.17
N GLN A 324 -21.74 14.70 -15.34
CA GLN A 324 -20.40 14.36 -14.84
C GLN A 324 -20.41 13.06 -14.04
N TYR A 325 -21.38 12.88 -13.14
CA TYR A 325 -21.52 11.65 -12.36
C TYR A 325 -21.67 10.43 -13.27
N LYS A 326 -22.56 10.49 -14.28
CA LYS A 326 -22.75 9.38 -15.24
C LYS A 326 -21.48 9.08 -16.02
N HIS A 327 -20.76 10.12 -16.45
CA HIS A 327 -19.51 9.98 -17.18
C HIS A 327 -18.42 9.33 -16.32
N ILE A 328 -18.18 9.86 -15.11
CA ILE A 328 -17.21 9.31 -14.15
C ILE A 328 -17.56 7.88 -13.78
N ARG A 329 -18.83 7.62 -13.42
CA ARG A 329 -19.29 6.27 -13.07
C ARG A 329 -19.04 5.29 -14.21
N GLY A 330 -19.44 5.66 -15.43
CA GLY A 330 -19.24 4.82 -16.62
C GLY A 330 -17.76 4.56 -16.92
N GLY A 331 -16.91 5.58 -16.77
CA GLY A 331 -15.47 5.47 -16.94
C GLY A 331 -14.83 4.53 -15.92
N ILE A 332 -15.16 4.69 -14.63
CA ILE A 332 -14.62 3.85 -13.55
C ILE A 332 -15.02 2.39 -13.75
N ILE A 333 -16.31 2.11 -14.04
CA ILE A 333 -16.78 0.75 -14.34
C ILE A 333 -15.97 0.13 -15.48
N LYS A 334 -15.80 0.86 -16.58
CA LYS A 334 -15.07 0.36 -17.76
C LYS A 334 -13.58 0.13 -17.50
N CYS A 335 -12.96 0.91 -16.61
CA CYS A 335 -11.56 0.75 -16.25
C CYS A 335 -11.35 -0.43 -15.31
N ILE A 336 -12.18 -0.57 -14.25
CA ILE A 336 -12.10 -1.70 -13.33
C ILE A 336 -12.40 -3.01 -14.07
N LEU A 337 -13.47 -3.10 -14.87
CA LEU A 337 -13.76 -4.31 -15.66
C LEU A 337 -12.71 -4.63 -16.74
N ALA A 338 -11.77 -3.72 -17.02
CA ALA A 338 -10.67 -3.97 -17.94
C ALA A 338 -9.45 -4.61 -17.24
N THR A 339 -9.38 -4.63 -15.91
CA THR A 339 -8.28 -5.31 -15.19
C THR A 339 -8.35 -6.82 -15.36
N ASP A 340 -9.56 -7.39 -15.53
CA ASP A 340 -9.77 -8.81 -15.84
C ASP A 340 -8.82 -9.30 -16.95
N MET A 341 -7.93 -10.21 -16.57
CA MET A 341 -6.90 -10.73 -17.46
C MET A 341 -7.46 -11.64 -18.56
N ALA A 342 -8.68 -12.18 -18.42
CA ALA A 342 -9.36 -12.87 -19.51
C ALA A 342 -9.63 -11.94 -20.71
N ARG A 343 -9.73 -10.62 -20.47
CA ARG A 343 -9.97 -9.59 -21.48
C ARG A 343 -8.70 -8.90 -21.97
N HIS A 344 -7.52 -9.31 -21.49
CA HIS A 344 -6.26 -8.64 -21.80
C HIS A 344 -6.03 -8.46 -23.30
N ASN A 345 -6.18 -9.54 -24.07
CA ASN A 345 -5.95 -9.52 -25.53
C ASN A 345 -7.00 -8.68 -26.28
N GLU A 346 -8.26 -8.69 -25.84
CA GLU A 346 -9.33 -7.85 -26.42
C GLU A 346 -8.95 -6.36 -26.29
N VAL A 347 -8.60 -5.93 -25.08
CA VAL A 347 -8.23 -4.54 -24.78
C VAL A 347 -6.94 -4.14 -25.52
N LEU A 348 -5.91 -4.98 -25.48
CA LEU A 348 -4.63 -4.71 -26.15
C LEU A 348 -4.79 -4.61 -27.67
N ASN A 349 -5.54 -5.52 -28.29
CA ASN A 349 -5.77 -5.48 -29.74
C ASN A 349 -6.58 -4.26 -30.16
N LYS A 350 -7.57 -3.85 -29.34
CA LYS A 350 -8.29 -2.60 -29.57
C LYS A 350 -7.33 -1.41 -29.54
N PHE A 351 -6.45 -1.33 -28.56
CA PHE A 351 -5.44 -0.27 -28.50
C PHE A 351 -4.50 -0.27 -29.71
N LYS A 352 -3.96 -1.44 -30.10
CA LYS A 352 -3.13 -1.58 -31.30
C LYS A 352 -3.83 -1.07 -32.56
N SER A 353 -5.13 -1.35 -32.71
CA SER A 353 -5.91 -0.86 -33.85
C SER A 353 -6.15 0.65 -33.82
N THR A 354 -6.21 1.25 -32.64
CA THR A 354 -6.43 2.69 -32.46
C THR A 354 -5.14 3.50 -32.60
N LEU A 355 -3.99 2.93 -32.24
CA LEU A 355 -2.68 3.61 -32.18
C LEU A 355 -2.31 4.43 -33.44
N PRO A 356 -2.45 3.91 -34.68
CA PRO A 356 -2.03 4.62 -35.88
C PRO A 356 -2.75 5.95 -36.12
N SER A 357 -3.97 6.10 -35.58
CA SER A 357 -4.81 7.29 -35.71
C SER A 357 -5.22 7.84 -34.34
N PHE A 358 -4.39 7.62 -33.31
CA PHE A 358 -4.72 8.01 -31.95
C PHE A 358 -4.90 9.54 -31.85
N ASP A 359 -5.92 9.97 -31.11
CA ASP A 359 -6.26 11.38 -30.91
C ASP A 359 -6.82 11.58 -29.51
N PHE A 360 -6.18 12.45 -28.73
CA PHE A 360 -6.55 12.77 -27.35
C PHE A 360 -7.90 13.49 -27.23
N LYS A 361 -8.47 14.00 -28.33
CA LYS A 361 -9.79 14.64 -28.33
C LYS A 361 -10.94 13.66 -28.52
N THR A 362 -10.66 12.45 -29.01
CA THR A 362 -11.68 11.45 -29.32
C THR A 362 -12.01 10.60 -28.09
N ASN A 363 -13.26 10.63 -27.62
CA ASN A 363 -13.68 9.91 -26.40
C ASN A 363 -13.38 8.41 -26.43
N ASP A 364 -13.58 7.75 -27.58
CA ASP A 364 -13.28 6.32 -27.72
C ASP A 364 -11.78 6.03 -27.59
N HIS A 365 -10.93 6.93 -28.11
CA HIS A 365 -9.47 6.81 -28.00
C HIS A 365 -9.02 7.04 -26.55
N LYS A 366 -9.58 8.06 -25.88
CA LYS A 366 -9.37 8.32 -24.46
C LYS A 366 -9.77 7.11 -23.61
N GLU A 367 -10.94 6.52 -23.86
CA GLU A 367 -11.42 5.34 -23.13
C GLU A 367 -10.46 4.15 -23.27
N VAL A 368 -10.02 3.84 -24.49
CA VAL A 368 -9.07 2.75 -24.73
C VAL A 368 -7.75 3.03 -24.03
N LEU A 369 -7.25 4.27 -24.08
CA LEU A 369 -6.05 4.66 -23.35
C LEU A 369 -6.21 4.49 -21.84
N MET A 370 -7.31 4.97 -21.24
CA MET A 370 -7.55 4.84 -19.80
C MET A 370 -7.52 3.37 -19.34
N LYS A 371 -8.12 2.46 -20.12
CA LYS A 371 -8.05 1.01 -19.86
C LYS A 371 -6.61 0.50 -19.91
N ILE A 372 -5.84 0.90 -20.93
CA ILE A 372 -4.42 0.51 -21.05
C ILE A 372 -3.61 1.04 -19.87
N MET A 373 -3.82 2.30 -19.47
CA MET A 373 -3.11 2.90 -18.34
C MET A 373 -3.40 2.16 -17.03
N VAL A 374 -4.67 1.83 -16.75
CA VAL A 374 -5.02 1.04 -15.55
C VAL A 374 -4.39 -0.34 -15.61
N LYS A 375 -4.48 -1.03 -16.75
CA LYS A 375 -3.85 -2.36 -16.90
C LYS A 375 -2.34 -2.29 -16.74
N VAL A 376 -1.66 -1.30 -17.33
CA VAL A 376 -0.21 -1.15 -17.17
C VAL A 376 0.14 -0.92 -15.70
N SER A 377 -0.60 -0.05 -15.00
CA SER A 377 -0.36 0.22 -13.58
C SER A 377 -0.58 -1.01 -12.69
N ASP A 378 -1.63 -1.77 -12.95
CA ASP A 378 -2.03 -2.98 -12.22
C ASP A 378 -0.89 -4.02 -12.23
N ILE A 379 -0.40 -4.39 -13.41
CA ILE A 379 0.65 -5.41 -13.56
C ILE A 379 2.08 -4.81 -13.65
N SER A 380 2.32 -3.67 -13.02
CA SER A 380 3.56 -2.88 -13.15
C SER A 380 4.72 -3.28 -12.25
N ASN A 381 4.57 -4.28 -11.37
CA ASN A 381 5.58 -4.60 -10.36
C ASN A 381 6.98 -4.80 -10.94
N GLU A 382 7.10 -5.54 -12.06
CA GLU A 382 8.38 -5.81 -12.73
C GLU A 382 9.00 -4.61 -13.47
N ALA A 383 8.31 -3.46 -13.51
CA ALA A 383 8.90 -2.20 -13.95
C ALA A 383 9.61 -1.44 -12.82
N ARG A 384 9.41 -1.85 -11.56
CA ARG A 384 10.04 -1.24 -10.40
C ARG A 384 11.46 -1.81 -10.20
N PRO A 385 12.30 -1.16 -9.39
CA PRO A 385 13.59 -1.73 -8.98
C PRO A 385 13.42 -3.14 -8.40
N MET A 386 14.36 -4.05 -8.70
CA MET A 386 14.21 -5.46 -8.33
C MET A 386 14.00 -5.69 -6.83
N ALA A 387 14.66 -4.88 -5.97
CA ALA A 387 14.48 -4.94 -4.52
C ALA A 387 13.04 -4.59 -4.05
N VAL A 388 12.27 -3.87 -4.88
CA VAL A 388 10.85 -3.55 -4.63
C VAL A 388 9.94 -4.59 -5.28
N ALA A 389 10.29 -5.07 -6.48
CA ALA A 389 9.49 -6.00 -7.27
C ALA A 389 9.54 -7.45 -6.77
N GLU A 390 10.69 -7.96 -6.34
CA GLU A 390 10.87 -9.36 -5.97
C GLU A 390 9.98 -9.80 -4.79
N PRO A 391 9.81 -9.01 -3.71
CA PRO A 391 8.90 -9.38 -2.63
C PRO A 391 7.44 -9.51 -3.08
N TRP A 392 7.02 -8.74 -4.11
CA TRP A 392 5.68 -8.85 -4.68
C TRP A 392 5.44 -10.19 -5.39
N LEU A 393 6.48 -10.75 -6.02
CA LEU A 393 6.40 -12.07 -6.62
C LEU A 393 6.12 -13.14 -5.56
N ASP A 394 6.75 -13.03 -4.40
CA ASP A 394 6.57 -13.98 -3.29
C ASP A 394 5.15 -13.91 -2.73
N CYS A 395 4.63 -12.70 -2.56
CA CYS A 395 3.23 -12.46 -2.23
C CYS A 395 2.28 -13.10 -3.27
N LEU A 396 2.53 -12.88 -4.55
CA LEU A 396 1.68 -13.42 -5.63
C LEU A 396 1.68 -14.94 -5.65
N LEU A 397 2.86 -15.56 -5.59
CA LEU A 397 2.98 -17.01 -5.57
C LEU A 397 2.36 -17.62 -4.33
N GLN A 398 2.50 -16.97 -3.16
CA GLN A 398 1.83 -17.44 -1.95
C GLN A 398 0.30 -17.49 -2.13
N GLU A 399 -0.28 -16.46 -2.76
CA GLU A 399 -1.72 -16.43 -3.03
C GLU A 399 -2.13 -17.48 -4.07
N PHE A 400 -1.37 -17.63 -5.16
CA PHE A 400 -1.59 -18.68 -6.17
C PHE A 400 -1.51 -20.08 -5.56
N PHE A 401 -0.53 -20.32 -4.70
CA PHE A 401 -0.37 -21.61 -4.02
C PHE A 401 -1.53 -21.88 -3.08
N ASN A 402 -1.97 -20.89 -2.30
CA ASN A 402 -3.15 -21.02 -1.44
C ASN A 402 -4.40 -21.42 -2.26
N GLN A 403 -4.61 -20.80 -3.42
CA GLN A 403 -5.69 -21.18 -4.32
C GLN A 403 -5.52 -22.62 -4.82
N SER A 404 -4.36 -22.99 -5.36
CA SER A 404 -4.14 -24.33 -5.91
C SER A 404 -4.29 -25.44 -4.85
N ASP A 405 -3.88 -25.17 -3.61
CA ASP A 405 -4.03 -26.09 -2.49
C ASP A 405 -5.51 -26.24 -2.10
N ALA A 406 -6.29 -25.15 -2.12
CA ALA A 406 -7.73 -25.19 -1.92
C ALA A 406 -8.46 -25.94 -3.05
N GLU A 407 -8.07 -25.72 -4.32
CA GLU A 407 -8.60 -26.45 -5.49
C GLU A 407 -8.37 -27.96 -5.32
N LYS A 408 -7.14 -28.37 -4.95
CA LYS A 408 -6.80 -29.78 -4.67
C LYS A 408 -7.67 -30.36 -3.54
N LEU A 409 -7.81 -29.64 -2.43
CA LEU A 409 -8.56 -30.10 -1.26
C LEU A 409 -10.05 -30.30 -1.56
N GLN A 410 -10.62 -29.43 -2.39
CA GLN A 410 -12.04 -29.46 -2.77
C GLN A 410 -12.32 -30.35 -3.99
N GLY A 411 -11.30 -30.95 -4.60
CA GLY A 411 -11.44 -31.75 -5.81
C GLY A 411 -11.82 -30.94 -7.06
N LEU A 412 -11.47 -29.65 -7.08
CA LEU A 412 -11.68 -28.75 -8.22
C LEU A 412 -10.53 -28.90 -9.24
N PRO A 413 -10.74 -28.50 -10.52
CA PRO A 413 -9.65 -28.40 -11.49
C PRO A 413 -8.57 -27.44 -11.00
N VAL A 414 -7.33 -27.94 -10.88
CA VAL A 414 -6.19 -27.15 -10.41
C VAL A 414 -5.65 -26.29 -11.55
N THR A 415 -5.49 -25.00 -11.30
CA THR A 415 -4.94 -24.05 -12.27
C THR A 415 -3.43 -24.31 -12.48
N PRO A 416 -2.97 -24.74 -13.68
CA PRO A 416 -1.62 -25.28 -13.84
C PRO A 416 -0.47 -24.34 -13.50
N PHE A 417 -0.61 -23.05 -13.79
CA PHE A 417 0.42 -22.03 -13.50
C PHE A 417 0.41 -21.53 -12.05
N MET A 418 -0.50 -22.07 -11.23
CA MET A 418 -0.60 -21.79 -9.80
C MET A 418 -0.15 -22.99 -8.95
N ASP A 419 0.14 -24.13 -9.57
CA ASP A 419 0.49 -25.36 -8.86
C ASP A 419 1.92 -25.30 -8.31
N ARG A 420 2.06 -25.28 -6.98
CA ARG A 420 3.38 -25.24 -6.30
C ARG A 420 4.32 -26.38 -6.67
N ASP A 421 3.78 -27.51 -7.13
CA ASP A 421 4.58 -28.66 -7.53
C ASP A 421 5.20 -28.50 -8.93
N LYS A 422 4.72 -27.51 -9.71
CA LYS A 422 5.08 -27.32 -11.13
C LYS A 422 5.67 -25.93 -11.42
N VAL A 423 5.43 -24.96 -10.55
CA VAL A 423 5.77 -23.56 -10.78
C VAL A 423 7.06 -23.20 -10.06
N SER A 424 8.03 -22.70 -10.82
CA SER A 424 9.20 -22.02 -10.28
C SER A 424 9.07 -20.50 -10.45
N LYS A 425 9.64 -19.72 -9.54
CA LYS A 425 9.71 -18.24 -9.66
C LYS A 425 10.22 -17.81 -11.05
N PRO A 426 11.37 -18.32 -11.55
CA PRO A 426 11.93 -17.86 -12.82
C PRO A 426 11.06 -18.23 -14.03
N SER A 427 10.48 -19.45 -14.06
CA SER A 427 9.63 -19.87 -15.18
C SER A 427 8.33 -19.09 -15.27
N SER A 428 7.72 -18.78 -14.12
CA SER A 428 6.51 -17.97 -14.03
C SER A 428 6.75 -16.57 -14.60
N GLN A 429 7.76 -15.87 -14.07
CA GLN A 429 8.03 -14.49 -14.46
C GLN A 429 8.54 -14.36 -15.89
N THR A 430 9.41 -15.27 -16.35
CA THR A 430 9.90 -15.24 -17.73
C THR A 430 8.74 -15.30 -18.73
N SER A 431 7.76 -16.17 -18.47
CA SER A 431 6.59 -16.32 -19.34
C SER A 431 5.67 -15.10 -19.26
N PHE A 432 5.35 -14.63 -18.05
CA PHE A 432 4.48 -13.48 -17.84
C PHE A 432 5.07 -12.20 -18.45
N ILE A 433 6.34 -11.91 -18.18
CA ILE A 433 7.02 -10.73 -18.72
C ILE A 433 7.04 -10.78 -20.25
N ARG A 434 7.42 -11.92 -20.84
CA ARG A 434 7.58 -12.05 -22.28
C ARG A 434 6.27 -11.96 -23.05
N PHE A 435 5.22 -12.59 -22.54
CA PHE A 435 3.96 -12.74 -23.28
C PHE A 435 2.85 -11.79 -22.86
N VAL A 436 2.98 -11.11 -21.70
CA VAL A 436 1.97 -10.18 -21.18
C VAL A 436 2.54 -8.77 -21.05
N LEU A 437 3.60 -8.58 -20.25
CA LEU A 437 4.11 -7.24 -19.95
C LEU A 437 4.74 -6.58 -21.17
N LEU A 438 5.70 -7.25 -21.83
CA LEU A 438 6.41 -6.67 -22.97
C LEU A 438 5.47 -6.26 -24.10
N PRO A 439 4.49 -7.08 -24.55
CA PRO A 439 3.54 -6.65 -25.56
C PRO A 439 2.74 -5.41 -25.14
N LEU A 440 2.18 -5.39 -23.93
CA LEU A 440 1.37 -4.28 -23.46
C LEU A 440 2.19 -2.98 -23.35
N PHE A 441 3.37 -3.08 -22.74
CA PHE A 441 4.20 -1.93 -22.39
C PHE A 441 4.89 -1.36 -23.64
N SER A 442 5.26 -2.22 -24.59
CA SER A 442 5.81 -1.79 -25.87
C SER A 442 4.79 -1.00 -26.68
N GLU A 443 3.53 -1.43 -26.72
CA GLU A 443 2.48 -0.66 -27.41
C GLU A 443 2.23 0.70 -26.75
N LEU A 444 2.20 0.77 -25.42
CA LEU A 444 2.07 2.04 -24.72
C LEU A 444 3.26 2.98 -25.00
N THR A 445 4.47 2.42 -25.07
CA THR A 445 5.70 3.19 -25.35
C THR A 445 5.73 3.75 -26.77
N LYS A 446 5.03 3.14 -27.74
CA LYS A 446 4.87 3.74 -29.08
C LYS A 446 4.10 5.07 -29.02
N LEU A 447 3.11 5.18 -28.12
CA LEU A 447 2.37 6.44 -27.90
C LEU A 447 3.16 7.40 -27.01
N PHE A 448 3.89 6.88 -26.02
CA PHE A 448 4.71 7.66 -25.10
C PHE A 448 6.16 7.17 -25.05
N PRO A 449 7.02 7.62 -25.99
CA PRO A 449 8.41 7.17 -26.07
C PRO A 449 9.25 7.43 -24.81
N CYS A 450 8.84 8.38 -23.95
CA CYS A 450 9.50 8.64 -22.67
C CYS A 450 9.47 7.40 -21.74
N LEU A 451 8.49 6.51 -21.88
CA LEU A 451 8.34 5.32 -21.03
C LEU A 451 9.36 4.21 -21.33
N GLU A 452 10.09 4.29 -22.45
CA GLU A 452 11.13 3.32 -22.81
C GLU A 452 12.12 3.13 -21.65
N LYS A 453 12.68 4.23 -21.16
CA LYS A 453 13.70 4.21 -20.09
C LYS A 453 13.11 3.93 -18.71
N HIS A 454 11.89 4.40 -18.47
CA HIS A 454 11.30 4.42 -17.14
C HIS A 454 10.52 3.15 -16.79
N ILE A 455 10.02 2.41 -17.78
CA ILE A 455 9.18 1.24 -17.58
C ILE A 455 9.66 0.06 -18.44
N LEU A 456 9.85 0.26 -19.75
CA LEU A 456 10.12 -0.87 -20.66
C LEU A 456 11.52 -1.49 -20.50
N GLU A 457 12.55 -0.66 -20.37
CA GLU A 457 13.92 -1.11 -20.08
C GLU A 457 14.03 -1.87 -18.74
N PRO A 458 13.47 -1.37 -17.61
CA PRO A 458 13.37 -2.16 -16.37
C PRO A 458 12.73 -3.54 -16.56
N VAL A 459 11.60 -3.61 -17.28
CA VAL A 459 10.92 -4.90 -17.55
C VAL A 459 11.79 -5.84 -18.39
N ARG A 460 12.56 -5.32 -19.36
CA ARG A 460 13.54 -6.14 -20.11
C ARG A 460 14.66 -6.65 -19.21
N LYS A 461 15.18 -5.82 -18.31
CA LYS A 461 16.20 -6.24 -17.32
C LYS A 461 15.66 -7.32 -16.37
N ALA A 462 14.40 -7.20 -15.94
CA ALA A 462 13.75 -8.22 -15.14
C ALA A 462 13.62 -9.54 -15.93
N LEU A 463 13.26 -9.49 -17.22
CA LEU A 463 13.23 -10.67 -18.07
C LEU A 463 14.59 -11.35 -18.19
N ASP A 464 15.66 -10.58 -18.39
CA ASP A 464 17.02 -11.11 -18.47
C ASP A 464 17.41 -11.77 -17.14
N HIS A 465 17.16 -11.11 -16.01
CA HIS A 465 17.41 -11.65 -14.67
C HIS A 465 16.73 -13.00 -14.42
N TYR A 466 15.41 -13.10 -14.65
CA TYR A 466 14.69 -14.36 -14.46
C TYR A 466 15.06 -15.42 -15.51
N SER A 467 15.41 -15.01 -16.74
CA SER A 467 15.90 -15.94 -17.76
C SER A 467 17.23 -16.57 -17.35
N ASP A 468 18.11 -15.81 -16.71
CA ASP A 468 19.39 -16.31 -16.23
C ASP A 468 19.22 -17.23 -15.00
N LEU A 469 18.39 -16.84 -14.03
CA LEU A 469 18.01 -17.72 -12.92
C LEU A 469 17.39 -19.05 -13.41
N GLN A 470 16.59 -19.00 -14.47
CA GLN A 470 16.00 -20.21 -15.06
C GLN A 470 17.07 -21.13 -15.67
N LYS A 471 18.07 -20.57 -16.36
CA LYS A 471 19.19 -21.34 -16.94
C LYS A 471 20.05 -21.97 -15.84
N GLU A 472 20.33 -21.21 -14.77
CA GLU A 472 21.11 -21.70 -13.62
C GLU A 472 20.41 -22.89 -12.95
N ALA A 473 19.11 -22.78 -12.66
CA ALA A 473 18.33 -23.87 -12.09
C ALA A 473 18.29 -25.13 -12.99
N GLN A 474 18.26 -24.95 -14.32
CA GLN A 474 18.31 -26.07 -15.27
C GLN A 474 19.70 -26.70 -15.34
N ALA A 475 20.77 -25.91 -15.23
CA ALA A 475 22.15 -26.42 -15.20
C ALA A 475 22.44 -27.23 -13.93
N GLU A 476 21.95 -26.77 -12.77
CA GLU A 476 22.08 -27.48 -11.49
C GLU A 476 21.24 -28.77 -11.46
N GLY A 477 20.01 -28.74 -11.98
CA GLY A 477 19.16 -29.92 -12.09
C GLY A 477 19.62 -30.95 -13.14
N GLY A 478 20.39 -30.52 -14.15
CA GLY A 478 20.95 -31.37 -15.21
C GLY A 478 22.24 -32.10 -14.83
N GLY A 479 22.91 -31.70 -13.73
CA GLY A 479 24.16 -32.30 -13.23
C GLY A 479 23.96 -33.60 -12.44
N ALA A 480 22.73 -33.98 -12.12
CA ALA A 480 22.39 -35.25 -11.48
C ALA A 480 21.82 -36.22 -12.52
N LYS A 481 22.69 -36.87 -13.30
CA LYS A 481 22.38 -38.15 -13.92
C LYS A 481 23.41 -39.19 -13.47
N PRO A 482 22.96 -40.40 -13.08
CA PRO A 482 23.80 -41.43 -12.48
C PRO A 482 24.87 -41.98 -13.43
#